data_AF-A0A7X6ZWY7-F1
#
_entry.id   AF-A0A7X6ZWY7-F1
#
_cell.length_a   1.000
_cell.length_b   1.000
_cell.length_c   1.000
_cell.angle_alpha   90.00
_cell.angle_beta   90.00
_cell.angle_gamma   90.00
#
_symmetry.space_group_name_H-M   'P 1'
#
loop_
_entity.id
_entity.type
_entity.pdbx_description
1 polymer ?
#
loop_
_entity_poly.entity_id
_entity_poly.type
_entity_poly.pdbx_seq_one_letter_code
_entity_poly.pdbx_strand_id
1 'polypeptide(L)'
;YKDDKESLNREMMALYKENKVNPAAGCLPLLVQLPIFILLYRVLTNYDFSGVTFLGIQLDGSVLTTLSTALGLTVEQGQIGIMTVLNGIMNNPAGLVNVGVYLPNTLLLIVIGFLTWYQQKLTSSGNPQMSMMNWFMPLFLTFICLSLPGGVLLYWGVSSLLGVLQQLLMARKTAVEMQQKPVLFKDKPTKSGD
;
A
#
# COMPACT_ATOMS: atom_id res chain seq x y z
N TYR A 1 26.57 13.61 14.62
CA TYR A 1 25.42 14.45 14.22
C TYR A 1 24.14 14.17 15.01
N LYS A 2 24.19 13.89 16.34
CA LYS A 2 22.96 13.60 17.10
C LYS A 2 22.10 14.86 17.34
N ASP A 3 22.75 16.02 17.48
CA ASP A 3 22.08 17.29 17.78
C ASP A 3 21.97 18.25 16.58
N ASP A 4 22.69 17.97 15.48
CA ASP A 4 22.70 18.83 14.30
C ASP A 4 22.13 18.10 13.07
N LYS A 5 20.80 18.17 12.95
CA LYS A 5 20.04 17.57 11.85
C LYS A 5 20.33 18.26 10.51
N GLU A 6 20.77 19.51 10.53
CA GLU A 6 21.00 20.27 9.30
C GLU A 6 22.29 19.82 8.62
N SER A 7 23.38 19.67 9.38
CA SER A 7 24.63 19.11 8.84
C SER A 7 24.46 17.66 8.40
N LEU A 8 23.70 16.83 9.13
CA LEU A 8 23.34 15.47 8.69
C LEU A 8 22.67 15.46 7.31
N ASN A 9 21.69 16.34 7.10
CA ASN A 9 20.98 16.42 5.83
C ASN A 9 21.89 16.90 4.68
N ARG A 10 22.79 17.85 4.95
CA ARG A 10 23.77 18.33 3.95
C ARG A 10 24.76 17.25 3.53
N GLU A 11 25.32 16.51 4.48
CA GLU A 11 26.25 15.41 4.19
C GLU A 11 25.57 14.25 3.47
N MET A 12 24.33 13.92 3.84
CA MET A 12 23.53 12.92 3.13
C MET A 12 23.27 13.32 1.66
N MET A 13 22.97 14.61 1.40
CA MET A 13 22.81 15.11 0.03
C MET A 13 24.12 15.12 -0.75
N ALA A 14 25.24 15.47 -0.11
CA ALA A 14 26.56 15.39 -0.70
C ALA A 14 26.91 13.94 -1.10
N LEU A 15 26.62 12.97 -0.23
CA LEU A 15 26.81 11.54 -0.49
C LEU A 15 26.00 11.06 -1.70
N TYR A 16 24.73 11.47 -1.83
CA TYR A 16 23.90 11.12 -2.99
C TYR A 16 24.46 11.72 -4.28
N LYS A 17 24.98 12.95 -4.24
CA LYS A 17 25.60 13.61 -5.39
C LYS A 17 26.91 12.94 -5.82
N GLU A 18 27.76 12.57 -4.86
CA GLU A 18 29.01 11.82 -5.12
C GLU A 18 28.73 10.46 -5.76
N ASN A 19 27.72 9.74 -5.27
CA ASN A 19 27.37 8.40 -5.74
C ASN A 19 26.36 8.40 -6.90
N LYS A 20 25.98 9.58 -7.42
CA LYS A 20 25.00 9.75 -8.52
C LYS A 20 23.67 9.03 -8.29
N VAL A 21 23.21 9.00 -7.02
CA VAL A 21 21.94 8.38 -6.63
C VAL A 21 20.85 9.45 -6.54
N ASN A 22 19.68 9.18 -7.13
CA ASN A 22 18.53 10.09 -7.05
C ASN A 22 17.60 9.70 -5.89
N PRO A 23 17.41 10.55 -4.86
CA PRO A 23 16.51 10.26 -3.74
C PRO A 23 15.03 10.17 -4.16
N ALA A 24 14.64 10.80 -5.28
CA ALA A 24 13.28 10.75 -5.81
C ALA A 24 12.98 9.48 -6.61
N ALA A 25 13.96 8.60 -6.86
CA ALA A 25 13.73 7.35 -7.58
C ALA A 25 12.69 6.45 -6.87
N GLY A 26 12.48 6.62 -5.56
CA GLY A 26 11.49 5.88 -4.78
C GLY A 26 10.03 6.15 -5.14
N CYS A 27 9.68 7.32 -5.71
CA CYS A 27 8.31 7.64 -6.14
C CYS A 27 8.06 7.39 -7.63
N LEU A 28 9.10 7.06 -8.40
CA LEU A 28 8.99 6.74 -9.83
C LEU A 28 8.03 5.57 -10.13
N PRO A 29 7.97 4.49 -9.35
CA PRO A 29 7.00 3.41 -9.58
C PRO A 29 5.55 3.88 -9.51
N LEU A 30 5.23 4.85 -8.64
CA LEU A 30 3.87 5.39 -8.54
C LEU A 30 3.47 6.15 -9.80
N LEU A 31 4.38 6.90 -10.40
CA LEU A 31 4.09 7.65 -11.63
C LEU A 31 3.78 6.74 -12.80
N VAL A 32 4.52 5.62 -12.92
CA VAL A 32 4.27 4.61 -13.96
C VAL A 32 2.98 3.83 -13.69
N GLN A 33 2.61 3.66 -12.42
CA GLN A 33 1.41 2.94 -12.00
C GLN A 33 0.11 3.75 -12.23
N LEU A 34 0.15 5.07 -12.07
CA LEU A 34 -1.03 5.93 -12.12
C LEU A 34 -1.86 5.79 -13.41
N PRO A 35 -1.29 5.74 -14.63
CA PRO A 35 -2.07 5.54 -15.85
C PRO A 35 -2.88 4.24 -15.86
N ILE A 36 -2.28 3.13 -15.40
CA ILE A 36 -2.93 1.82 -15.36
C ILE A 36 -4.10 1.86 -14.37
N PHE A 37 -3.87 2.45 -13.19
CA PHE A 37 -4.91 2.61 -12.18
C PHE A 37 -6.08 3.46 -12.69
N ILE A 38 -5.82 4.60 -13.33
CA ILE A 38 -6.87 5.47 -13.86
C ILE A 38 -7.70 4.75 -14.91
N LEU A 39 -7.07 4.02 -15.83
CA LEU A 39 -7.78 3.25 -16.86
C LEU A 39 -8.67 2.17 -16.24
N LEU A 40 -8.13 1.38 -15.32
CA LEU A 40 -8.89 0.33 -14.65
C LEU A 40 -10.06 0.89 -13.85
N TYR A 41 -9.83 1.95 -13.07
CA TYR A 41 -10.88 2.64 -12.32
C TYR A 41 -11.97 3.16 -13.26
N ARG A 42 -11.58 3.85 -14.35
CA ARG A 42 -12.53 4.36 -15.35
C ARG A 42 -13.34 3.24 -15.99
N VAL A 43 -12.72 2.11 -16.34
CA VAL A 43 -13.46 0.98 -16.92
C VAL A 43 -14.48 0.46 -15.92
N LEU A 44 -14.07 0.20 -14.68
CA LEU A 44 -14.94 -0.34 -13.63
C LEU A 44 -16.07 0.61 -13.23
N THR A 45 -15.90 1.93 -13.37
CA THR A 45 -16.94 2.90 -13.03
C THR A 45 -17.82 3.34 -14.20
N ASN A 46 -17.38 3.19 -15.45
CA ASN A 46 -18.12 3.66 -16.63
C ASN A 46 -18.80 2.54 -17.42
N TYR A 47 -18.43 1.28 -17.18
CA TYR A 47 -19.09 0.12 -17.78
C TYR A 47 -19.92 -0.63 -16.73
N ASP A 48 -20.93 -1.34 -17.20
CA ASP A 48 -21.80 -2.14 -16.34
C ASP A 48 -21.11 -3.45 -15.93
N PHE A 49 -20.67 -3.49 -14.68
CA PHE A 49 -20.15 -4.68 -14.01
C PHE A 49 -21.10 -5.14 -12.89
N SER A 50 -22.36 -4.72 -12.92
CA SER A 50 -23.30 -5.00 -11.83
C SER A 50 -23.48 -6.50 -11.61
N GLY A 51 -23.23 -6.94 -10.39
CA GLY A 51 -23.36 -8.35 -10.00
C GLY A 51 -22.28 -9.28 -10.57
N VAL A 52 -21.28 -8.74 -11.29
CA VAL A 52 -20.16 -9.54 -11.77
C VAL A 52 -19.21 -9.85 -10.62
N THR A 53 -18.97 -11.14 -10.39
CA THR A 53 -18.06 -11.61 -9.34
C THR A 53 -16.90 -12.40 -9.93
N PHE A 54 -15.73 -12.28 -9.30
CA PHE A 54 -14.55 -13.10 -9.61
C PHE A 54 -13.97 -13.65 -8.31
N LEU A 55 -13.86 -14.97 -8.18
CA LEU A 55 -13.48 -15.63 -6.91
C LEU A 55 -14.35 -15.19 -5.72
N GLY A 56 -15.63 -14.86 -5.98
CA GLY A 56 -16.57 -14.31 -4.99
C GLY A 56 -16.43 -12.80 -4.73
N ILE A 57 -15.43 -12.14 -5.31
CA ILE A 57 -15.20 -10.71 -5.14
C ILE A 57 -16.08 -9.94 -6.13
N GLN A 58 -16.90 -9.02 -5.61
CA GLN A 58 -17.71 -8.12 -6.44
C GLN A 58 -16.80 -7.08 -7.10
N LEU A 59 -16.83 -6.99 -8.44
CA LEU A 59 -15.88 -6.15 -9.19
C LEU A 59 -16.24 -4.67 -9.17
N ASP A 60 -17.54 -4.37 -9.23
CA ASP A 60 -18.14 -3.04 -9.13
C ASP A 60 -18.25 -2.57 -7.68
N GLY A 61 -18.54 -3.49 -6.76
CA GLY A 61 -18.70 -3.21 -5.33
C GLY A 61 -17.38 -2.94 -4.59
N SER A 62 -17.37 -1.90 -3.76
CA SER A 62 -16.33 -1.68 -2.74
C SER A 62 -16.59 -2.49 -1.47
N VAL A 63 -15.60 -2.58 -0.58
CA VAL A 63 -15.75 -3.23 0.74
C VAL A 63 -16.91 -2.62 1.52
N LEU A 64 -17.06 -1.30 1.49
CA LEU A 64 -18.16 -0.62 2.18
C LEU A 64 -19.53 -0.97 1.57
N THR A 65 -19.62 -1.02 0.24
CA THR A 65 -20.89 -1.34 -0.44
C THR A 65 -21.32 -2.79 -0.20
N THR A 66 -20.37 -3.73 -0.25
CA THR A 66 -20.67 -5.15 0.00
C THR A 66 -21.08 -5.40 1.45
N LEU A 67 -20.47 -4.70 2.40
CA LEU A 67 -20.88 -4.70 3.81
C LEU A 67 -22.27 -4.08 4.00
N SER A 68 -22.56 -2.93 3.39
CA SER A 68 -23.89 -2.32 3.51
C SER A 68 -24.99 -3.20 2.91
N THR A 69 -24.72 -3.87 1.78
CA THR A 69 -25.64 -4.83 1.17
C THR A 69 -25.91 -6.01 2.10
N ALA A 70 -24.87 -6.55 2.76
CA ALA A 70 -25.03 -7.64 3.73
C ALA A 70 -25.91 -7.23 4.92
N LEU A 71 -25.84 -5.97 5.35
CA LEU A 71 -26.62 -5.39 6.44
C LEU A 71 -28.07 -5.03 6.03
N GLY A 72 -28.46 -5.26 4.78
CA GLY A 72 -29.80 -4.95 4.25
C GLY A 72 -30.02 -3.45 4.02
N LEU A 73 -28.95 -2.66 3.92
CA LEU A 73 -29.05 -1.24 3.59
C LEU A 73 -29.16 -1.09 2.07
N THR A 74 -30.17 -0.35 1.61
CA THR A 74 -30.30 -0.01 0.19
C THR A 74 -29.20 0.96 -0.19
N VAL A 75 -28.31 0.51 -1.06
CA VAL A 75 -27.19 1.27 -1.60
C VAL A 75 -27.74 2.24 -2.64
N GLU A 76 -28.25 3.39 -2.20
CA GLU A 76 -28.41 4.51 -3.13
C GLU A 76 -27.01 4.97 -3.55
N GLN A 77 -26.84 5.20 -4.86
CA GLN A 77 -25.59 5.60 -5.50
C GLN A 77 -25.17 7.01 -5.02
N GLY A 78 -24.63 7.12 -3.81
CA GLY A 78 -24.29 8.41 -3.23
C GLY A 78 -23.74 8.31 -1.82
N GLN A 79 -22.46 7.93 -1.71
CA GLN A 79 -21.65 7.99 -0.48
C GLN A 79 -22.05 7.03 0.65
N ILE A 80 -21.80 5.74 0.45
CA ILE A 80 -21.69 4.82 1.58
C ILE A 80 -20.35 5.07 2.28
N GLY A 81 -20.42 5.72 3.43
CA GLY A 81 -19.29 5.89 4.33
C GLY A 81 -19.22 4.79 5.37
N ILE A 82 -18.09 4.75 6.08
CA ILE A 82 -17.91 3.88 7.26
C ILE A 82 -19.02 4.05 8.28
N MET A 83 -19.50 5.28 8.50
CA MET A 83 -20.56 5.54 9.47
C MET A 83 -21.89 4.86 9.10
N THR A 84 -22.21 4.75 7.80
CA THR A 84 -23.40 4.03 7.33
C THR A 84 -23.29 2.54 7.66
N VAL A 85 -22.11 1.95 7.42
CA VAL A 85 -21.83 0.55 7.76
C VAL A 85 -21.90 0.33 9.27
N LEU A 86 -21.29 1.21 10.08
CA LEU A 86 -21.33 1.10 11.55
C LEU A 86 -22.76 1.19 12.10
N ASN A 87 -23.55 2.14 11.62
CA ASN A 87 -24.97 2.22 12.00
C ASN A 87 -25.76 0.99 11.54
N GLY A 88 -25.48 0.47 10.33
CA GLY A 88 -26.08 -0.77 9.84
C GLY A 88 -25.77 -1.97 10.74
N ILE A 89 -24.53 -2.10 11.21
CA ILE A 89 -24.12 -3.16 12.14
C ILE A 89 -24.86 -3.04 13.48
N MET A 90 -25.00 -1.83 14.01
CA MET A 90 -25.69 -1.62 15.28
C MET A 90 -27.19 -1.95 15.19
N ASN A 91 -27.83 -1.64 14.06
CA ASN A 91 -29.27 -1.81 13.88
C ASN A 91 -29.66 -3.21 13.35
N ASN A 92 -28.79 -3.84 12.56
CA ASN A 92 -29.01 -5.16 11.99
C ASN A 92 -27.72 -6.01 12.02
N PRO A 93 -27.26 -6.45 13.21
CA PRO A 93 -26.07 -7.27 13.33
C PRO A 93 -26.23 -8.64 12.66
N ALA A 94 -27.47 -9.12 12.47
CA ALA A 94 -27.75 -10.39 11.81
C ALA A 94 -27.33 -10.41 10.33
N GLY A 95 -27.26 -9.24 9.67
CA GLY A 95 -26.79 -9.13 8.29
C GLY A 95 -25.34 -9.59 8.08
N LEU A 96 -24.50 -9.56 9.14
CA LEU A 96 -23.12 -10.04 9.08
C LEU A 96 -23.01 -11.57 8.91
N VAL A 97 -24.10 -12.32 9.10
CA VAL A 97 -24.12 -13.76 8.81
C VAL A 97 -24.00 -14.03 7.30
N ASN A 98 -24.32 -13.05 6.45
CA ASN A 98 -24.22 -13.14 4.99
C ASN A 98 -22.76 -12.97 4.50
N VAL A 99 -21.85 -13.78 5.06
CA VAL A 99 -20.41 -13.70 4.80
C VAL A 99 -20.07 -13.79 3.32
N GLY A 100 -20.84 -14.54 2.53
CA GLY A 100 -20.59 -14.68 1.09
C GLY A 100 -20.63 -13.36 0.31
N VAL A 101 -21.34 -12.35 0.83
CA VAL A 101 -21.51 -11.06 0.14
C VAL A 101 -20.31 -10.14 0.34
N TYR A 102 -19.76 -10.08 1.56
CA TYR A 102 -18.73 -9.09 1.94
C TYR A 102 -17.36 -9.70 2.28
N LEU A 103 -17.31 -10.98 2.63
CA LEU A 103 -16.07 -11.64 3.08
C LEU A 103 -14.99 -11.66 1.99
N PRO A 104 -15.28 -11.96 0.71
CA PRO A 104 -14.23 -11.97 -0.32
C PRO A 104 -13.56 -10.60 -0.49
N ASN A 105 -14.34 -9.52 -0.55
CA ASN A 105 -13.80 -8.16 -0.68
C ASN A 105 -13.03 -7.72 0.58
N THR A 106 -13.54 -8.02 1.78
CA THR A 106 -12.86 -7.68 3.05
C THR A 106 -11.57 -8.47 3.25
N LEU A 107 -11.57 -9.77 2.95
CA LEU A 107 -10.38 -10.61 3.03
C LEU A 107 -9.30 -10.12 2.07
N LEU A 108 -9.67 -9.79 0.83
CA LEU A 108 -8.75 -9.22 -0.14
C LEU A 108 -8.13 -7.91 0.37
N LEU A 109 -8.93 -7.02 0.98
CA LEU A 109 -8.41 -5.78 1.56
C LEU A 109 -7.41 -6.03 2.69
N ILE A 110 -7.69 -6.99 3.58
CA ILE A 110 -6.77 -7.37 4.66
C ILE A 110 -5.44 -7.88 4.07
N VAL A 111 -5.51 -8.72 3.03
CA VAL A 111 -4.34 -9.22 2.33
C VAL A 111 -3.55 -8.09 1.68
N ILE A 112 -4.21 -7.13 1.01
CA ILE A 112 -3.56 -5.94 0.43
C ILE A 112 -2.85 -5.12 1.50
N GLY A 113 -3.50 -4.89 2.64
CA GLY A 113 -2.91 -4.15 3.75
C GLY A 113 -1.67 -4.82 4.30
N PHE A 114 -1.76 -6.13 4.52
CA PHE A 114 -0.62 -6.93 4.96
C PHE A 114 0.52 -6.91 3.93
N LEU A 115 0.23 -7.14 2.64
CA LEU A 115 1.25 -7.14 1.59
C LEU A 115 1.90 -5.77 1.47
N THR A 116 1.13 -4.69 1.50
CA THR A 116 1.65 -3.31 1.41
C THR A 116 2.56 -2.98 2.59
N TRP A 117 2.16 -3.35 3.80
CA TRP A 117 3.01 -3.24 4.98
C TRP A 117 4.29 -4.07 4.86
N TYR A 118 4.17 -5.32 4.41
CA TYR A 118 5.30 -6.22 4.26
C TYR A 118 6.29 -5.73 3.21
N GLN A 119 5.82 -5.18 2.08
CA GLN A 119 6.66 -4.53 1.08
C GLN A 119 7.47 -3.38 1.68
N GLN A 120 6.81 -2.47 2.42
CA GLN A 120 7.49 -1.34 3.05
C GLN A 120 8.50 -1.79 4.09
N LYS A 121 8.19 -2.86 4.82
CA LYS A 121 9.11 -3.46 5.79
C LYS A 121 10.37 -3.98 5.13
N LEU A 122 10.27 -4.62 3.96
CA LEU A 122 11.42 -5.12 3.20
C LEU A 122 12.30 -3.98 2.64
N THR A 123 11.70 -2.82 2.34
CA THR A 123 12.42 -1.66 1.79
C THR A 123 12.84 -0.63 2.84
N SER A 124 12.53 -0.86 4.13
CA SER A 124 12.81 0.09 5.20
C SER A 124 14.30 0.22 5.47
N SER A 125 14.82 1.45 5.44
CA SER A 125 16.14 1.77 6.00
C SER A 125 16.06 1.90 7.53
N GLY A 126 17.18 1.70 8.23
CA GLY A 126 17.24 1.67 9.71
C GLY A 126 17.00 3.00 10.45
N ASN A 127 16.49 4.02 9.78
CA ASN A 127 16.27 5.34 10.37
C ASN A 127 14.90 5.45 11.06
N PRO A 128 14.80 5.98 12.31
CA PRO A 128 13.54 6.05 13.07
C PRO A 128 12.41 6.82 12.37
N GLN A 129 12.72 7.89 11.64
CA GLN A 129 11.74 8.69 10.89
C GLN A 129 11.05 7.88 9.77
N MET A 130 11.75 6.92 9.16
CA MET A 130 11.18 6.05 8.12
C MET A 130 10.34 4.91 8.71
N SER A 131 10.60 4.51 9.97
CA SER A 131 9.84 3.45 10.64
C SER A 131 8.38 3.83 10.96
N MET A 132 8.11 5.12 11.21
CA MET A 132 6.74 5.64 11.37
C MET A 132 5.96 5.56 10.05
N MET A 133 6.62 5.86 8.93
CA MET A 133 6.03 5.80 7.59
C MET A 133 5.55 4.38 7.26
N ASN A 134 6.32 3.35 7.63
CA ASN A 134 6.02 1.95 7.32
C ASN A 134 4.73 1.40 7.95
N TRP A 135 4.24 2.02 9.02
CA TRP A 135 3.01 1.60 9.70
C TRP A 135 1.82 2.45 9.31
N PHE A 136 2.03 3.77 9.26
CA PHE A 136 0.96 4.70 8.98
C PHE A 136 0.52 4.65 7.51
N MET A 137 1.47 4.60 6.57
CA MET A 137 1.15 4.68 5.14
C MET A 137 0.29 3.50 4.65
N PRO A 138 0.61 2.23 4.96
CA PRO A 138 -0.26 1.11 4.60
C PRO A 138 -1.65 1.24 5.21
N LEU A 139 -1.74 1.64 6.48
CA LEU A 139 -3.01 1.82 7.18
C LEU A 139 -3.89 2.86 6.45
N PHE A 140 -3.33 4.03 6.16
CA PHE A 140 -4.03 5.09 5.43
C PHE A 140 -4.46 4.65 4.03
N LEU A 141 -3.59 3.94 3.31
CA LEU A 141 -3.92 3.44 1.98
C LEU A 141 -5.04 2.40 2.03
N THR A 142 -4.99 1.47 2.98
CA THR A 142 -6.07 0.48 3.18
C THR A 142 -7.39 1.12 3.55
N PHE A 143 -7.36 2.22 4.29
CA PHE A 143 -8.55 3.01 4.60
C PHE A 143 -9.19 3.60 3.34
N ILE A 144 -8.40 4.13 2.41
CA ILE A 144 -8.91 4.64 1.12
C ILE A 144 -9.46 3.47 0.27
N CYS A 145 -8.79 2.32 0.29
CA CYS A 145 -9.23 1.14 -0.45
C CYS A 145 -10.59 0.59 0.00
N LEU A 146 -11.10 0.97 1.18
CA LEU A 146 -12.46 0.60 1.61
C LEU A 146 -13.53 1.09 0.62
N SER A 147 -13.28 2.21 -0.04
CA SER A 147 -14.21 2.85 -0.98
C SER A 147 -13.93 2.53 -2.45
N LEU A 148 -12.83 1.84 -2.77
CA LEU A 148 -12.46 1.54 -4.15
C LEU A 148 -13.24 0.30 -4.66
N PRO A 149 -13.58 0.24 -5.96
CA PRO A 149 -14.24 -0.93 -6.56
C PRO A 149 -13.41 -2.21 -6.41
N GLY A 150 -14.04 -3.35 -6.17
CA GLY A 150 -13.34 -4.61 -5.90
C GLY A 150 -12.44 -5.08 -7.05
N GLY A 151 -12.73 -4.71 -8.30
CA GLY A 151 -11.81 -4.95 -9.43
C GLY A 151 -10.49 -4.19 -9.30
N VAL A 152 -10.53 -2.97 -8.74
CA VAL A 152 -9.33 -2.20 -8.41
C VAL A 152 -8.56 -2.85 -7.27
N LEU A 153 -9.26 -3.36 -6.25
CA LEU A 153 -8.63 -4.11 -5.16
C LEU A 153 -7.96 -5.38 -5.69
N LEU A 154 -8.61 -6.11 -6.60
CA LEU A 154 -8.03 -7.32 -7.20
C LEU A 154 -6.72 -7.02 -7.91
N TYR A 155 -6.74 -6.00 -8.76
CA TYR A 155 -5.54 -5.51 -9.44
C TYR A 155 -4.44 -5.14 -8.43
N TRP A 156 -4.80 -4.40 -7.39
CA TRP A 156 -3.85 -3.98 -6.36
C TRP A 156 -3.28 -5.18 -5.61
N GLY A 157 -4.10 -6.13 -5.19
CA GLY A 157 -3.69 -7.33 -4.46
C GLY A 157 -2.73 -8.19 -5.25
N VAL A 158 -3.03 -8.45 -6.53
CA VAL A 158 -2.13 -9.20 -7.41
C VAL A 158 -0.82 -8.43 -7.63
N SER A 159 -0.89 -7.13 -7.91
CA SER A 159 0.31 -6.30 -8.11
C SER A 159 1.19 -6.25 -6.86
N SER A 160 0.58 -6.13 -5.67
CA SER A 160 1.28 -6.15 -4.39
C SER A 160 1.90 -7.53 -4.11
N LEU A 161 1.22 -8.62 -4.42
CA LEU A 161 1.79 -9.95 -4.27
C LEU A 161 3.04 -10.13 -5.13
N LEU A 162 2.95 -9.76 -6.41
CA LEU A 162 4.07 -9.80 -7.34
C LEU A 162 5.22 -8.89 -6.88
N GLY A 163 4.91 -7.69 -6.39
CA GLY A 163 5.91 -6.76 -5.85
C GLY A 163 6.66 -7.32 -4.64
N VAL A 164 5.96 -7.99 -3.70
CA VAL A 164 6.62 -8.68 -2.57
C VAL A 164 7.54 -9.78 -3.08
N LEU A 165 7.07 -10.61 -4.01
CA LEU A 165 7.87 -11.69 -4.57
C LEU A 165 9.15 -11.15 -5.24
N GLN A 166 9.02 -10.09 -6.03
CA GLN A 166 10.16 -9.40 -6.63
C GLN A 166 11.13 -8.87 -5.57
N GLN A 167 10.63 -8.20 -4.53
CA GLN A 167 11.45 -7.66 -3.45
C GLN A 167 12.18 -8.76 -2.68
N LEU A 168 11.54 -9.90 -2.40
CA LEU A 168 12.18 -11.03 -1.75
C LEU A 168 13.29 -11.64 -2.61
N LEU A 169 13.07 -11.80 -3.91
CA LEU A 169 14.09 -12.29 -4.84
C LEU A 169 15.27 -11.31 -4.96
N MET A 170 14.98 -10.00 -5.02
CA MET A 170 15.99 -8.95 -5.07
C MET A 170 16.80 -8.88 -3.77
N ALA A 171 16.13 -8.93 -2.61
CA ALA A 171 16.81 -8.91 -1.30
C ALA A 171 17.82 -10.07 -1.16
N ARG A 172 17.47 -11.27 -1.68
CA ARG A 172 18.39 -12.41 -1.73
C ARG A 172 19.60 -12.12 -2.63
N LYS A 173 19.40 -11.55 -3.81
CA LYS A 173 20.49 -11.17 -4.72
C LYS A 173 21.40 -10.11 -4.11
N THR A 174 20.84 -9.04 -3.54
CA THR A 174 21.58 -7.97 -2.87
C THR A 174 22.42 -8.50 -1.71
N ALA A 175 21.91 -9.45 -0.92
CA ALA A 175 22.68 -10.06 0.17
C ALA A 175 23.93 -10.79 -0.32
N VAL A 176 23.85 -11.50 -1.45
CA VAL A 176 25.00 -12.18 -2.08
C VAL A 176 25.99 -11.18 -2.65
N GLU A 177 25.53 -10.12 -3.31
CA GLU A 177 26.41 -9.08 -3.86
C GLU A 177 27.15 -8.28 -2.79
N MET A 178 26.50 -8.00 -1.65
CA MET A 178 27.13 -7.33 -0.51
C MET A 178 28.24 -8.17 0.15
N GLN A 179 28.21 -9.50 0.02
CA GLN A 179 29.32 -10.34 0.47
C GLN A 179 30.54 -10.25 -0.46
N GLN A 180 30.32 -9.98 -1.75
CA GLN A 180 31.38 -9.92 -2.76
C GLN A 180 32.04 -8.54 -2.85
N LYS A 181 31.29 -7.46 -2.65
CA LYS A 181 31.83 -6.10 -2.62
C LYS A 181 32.10 -5.69 -1.18
N PRO A 182 33.38 -5.65 -0.72
CA PRO A 182 33.67 -5.13 0.61
C PRO A 182 33.09 -3.71 0.71
N VAL A 183 32.39 -3.46 1.80
CA VAL A 183 31.83 -2.16 2.19
C VAL A 183 32.83 -1.07 1.83
N LEU A 184 32.40 -0.07 1.05
CA LEU A 184 33.18 1.17 0.87
C LEU A 184 33.24 1.84 2.25
N PHE A 185 34.19 1.42 3.08
CA PHE A 185 34.69 2.21 4.18
C PHE A 185 35.49 3.36 3.55
N LYS A 186 34.78 4.31 2.93
CA LYS A 186 35.34 5.63 2.76
C LYS A 186 35.39 6.21 4.17
N ASP A 187 36.58 6.66 4.57
CA ASP A 187 36.93 6.98 5.94
C ASP A 187 35.78 7.62 6.72
N LYS A 188 35.46 7.04 7.87
CA LYS A 188 34.44 7.60 8.77
C LYS A 188 34.83 9.06 9.02
N PRO A 189 33.96 10.04 8.71
CA PRO A 189 34.34 11.44 8.85
C PRO A 189 34.72 11.69 10.31
N THR A 190 36.02 11.90 10.55
CA THR A 190 36.53 12.45 11.80
C THR A 190 36.12 13.91 11.83
N LYS A 191 35.54 14.36 12.95
CA LYS A 191 35.26 15.78 13.16
C LYS A 191 36.51 16.59 12.80
N SER A 192 36.42 17.43 11.79
CA SER A 192 37.48 18.38 11.47
C SER A 192 37.34 19.57 12.43
N GLY A 193 38.22 19.61 13.44
CA GLY A 193 38.46 20.69 14.40
C GLY A 193 37.74 20.54 15.76
N ASP A 194 38.29 20.88 16.94
CA ASP A 194 39.49 21.62 17.38
C ASP A 194 40.10 22.68 16.44
#